data_AF-A0A5M3N5D7-F1
#
_entry.id   AF-A0A5M3N5D7-F1
#
_cell.length_a   1.000
_cell.length_b   1.000
_cell.length_c   1.000
_cell.angle_alpha   90.00
_cell.angle_beta   90.00
_cell.angle_gamma   90.00
#
_symmetry.space_group_name_H-M   'P 1'
#
loop_
_entity.id
_entity.type
_entity.pdbx_description
1 polymer ?
#
loop_
_entity_poly.entity_id
_entity_poly.type
_entity_poly.pdbx_seq_one_letter_code
_entity_poly.pdbx_strand_id
1 'polypeptide(L)'
;MSSKSPVNPDSAGSRSPSPAPGNDTLTLRALVSTKEAGVIIGKAGKNVADLRDQTGVKAGVSKVIPGVHERVLTVGGSVEAVAKAYTLIIAQLVESNPTSVSMSSPSPHTSIRLLISHNLMGTIIGRNGLKIKAIQDVTGVRMVAAKDMLPQSTERIVEVQGAPESIGRAIEEIGKCLLEDWERGLGTVLYHPGTVDDRSGSKRTNGYAGGRRSNGDTAREQLSPSSPQSPTSSPQTNLRTQNISIPSDMVGCIIGRSGTKITEIRRLSGSKISIAKVPHDETGERMFTIIGTPEANEKALFLLYNQLESEKERRVGREQQQQLQEQV
;
A
#
# COMPACT_ATOMS: atom_id res chain seq x y z
N MET A 1 6.05 -13.23 73.30
CA MET A 1 5.04 -13.35 72.23
C MET A 1 4.90 -12.00 71.55
N SER A 2 5.47 -11.82 70.36
CA SER A 2 5.19 -10.67 69.48
C SER A 2 5.41 -11.13 68.03
N SER A 3 4.32 -11.25 67.27
CA SER A 3 4.34 -11.64 65.86
C SER A 3 4.68 -10.44 64.98
N LYS A 4 5.59 -10.62 64.02
CA LYS A 4 5.82 -9.71 62.90
C LYS A 4 5.99 -10.52 61.62
N SER A 5 5.05 -10.37 60.70
CA SER A 5 5.09 -10.96 59.37
C SER A 5 6.17 -10.28 58.50
N PRO A 6 6.84 -11.00 57.58
CA PRO A 6 7.76 -10.39 56.63
C PRO A 6 7.01 -9.70 55.49
N VAL A 7 7.55 -8.58 55.02
CA VAL A 7 7.12 -7.88 53.80
C VAL A 7 8.03 -8.32 52.66
N ASN A 8 7.44 -8.88 51.59
CA ASN A 8 8.16 -9.19 50.36
C ASN A 8 8.27 -7.95 49.47
N PRO A 9 9.48 -7.54 49.02
CA PRO A 9 9.65 -6.47 48.06
C PRO A 9 9.80 -7.05 46.65
N ASP A 10 8.69 -7.41 46.00
CA ASP A 10 8.73 -7.85 44.60
C ASP A 10 7.59 -7.25 43.77
N SER A 11 7.96 -6.31 42.90
CA SER A 11 7.10 -5.74 41.84
C SER A 11 8.02 -5.15 40.75
N ALA A 12 8.91 -5.99 40.25
CA ALA A 12 9.79 -5.66 39.15
C ALA A 12 9.01 -5.51 37.83
N GLY A 13 8.73 -4.26 37.45
CA GLY A 13 8.64 -3.81 36.06
C GLY A 13 7.74 -4.59 35.10
N SER A 14 6.47 -4.18 35.02
CA SER A 14 5.64 -4.36 33.82
C SER A 14 6.18 -3.53 32.65
N ARG A 15 7.34 -3.92 32.11
CA ARG A 15 7.82 -3.40 30.81
C ARG A 15 6.94 -4.00 29.73
N SER A 16 6.04 -3.19 29.19
CA SER A 16 5.51 -3.38 27.84
C SER A 16 6.67 -3.73 26.90
N PRO A 17 6.54 -4.72 26.00
CA PRO A 17 7.60 -5.02 25.05
C PRO A 17 7.75 -3.84 24.08
N SER A 18 8.74 -2.98 24.36
CA SER A 18 9.24 -2.01 23.38
C SER A 18 9.61 -2.77 22.10
N PRO A 19 9.35 -2.22 20.90
CA PRO A 19 9.73 -2.86 19.66
C PRO A 19 11.25 -3.08 19.67
N ALA A 20 11.67 -4.34 19.48
CA ALA A 20 13.08 -4.69 19.40
C ALA A 20 13.72 -3.98 18.19
N PRO A 21 14.92 -3.39 18.33
CA PRO A 21 15.61 -2.76 17.21
C PRO A 21 16.11 -3.83 16.23
N GLY A 22 15.99 -3.56 14.92
CA GLY A 22 16.72 -4.31 13.88
C GLY A 22 16.00 -5.50 13.23
N ASN A 23 14.66 -5.60 13.30
CA ASN A 23 13.94 -6.57 12.46
C ASN A 23 13.67 -5.97 11.08
N ASP A 24 14.52 -6.30 10.12
CA ASP A 24 14.42 -5.90 8.70
C ASP A 24 13.24 -6.59 7.99
N THR A 25 12.02 -6.11 8.30
CA THR A 25 10.79 -6.67 7.74
C THR A 25 10.48 -6.09 6.36
N LEU A 26 10.66 -6.91 5.32
CA LEU A 26 10.21 -6.63 3.98
C LEU A 26 8.71 -6.96 3.84
N THR A 27 7.94 -6.08 3.18
CA THR A 27 6.59 -6.42 2.69
C THR A 27 6.57 -6.31 1.17
N LEU A 28 6.50 -7.45 0.50
CA LEU A 28 6.47 -7.55 -0.96
C LEU A 28 5.04 -7.86 -1.45
N ARG A 29 4.60 -7.15 -2.48
CA ARG A 29 3.27 -7.32 -3.09
C ARG A 29 3.42 -7.87 -4.50
N ALA A 30 2.47 -8.69 -4.93
CA ALA A 30 2.44 -9.26 -6.27
C ALA A 30 1.02 -9.28 -6.84
N LEU A 31 0.92 -9.11 -8.15
CA LEU A 31 -0.32 -9.12 -8.92
C LEU A 31 -0.54 -10.53 -9.48
N VAL A 32 -1.58 -11.20 -8.99
CA VAL A 32 -1.97 -12.56 -9.35
C VAL A 32 -3.38 -12.55 -9.93
N SER A 33 -3.68 -13.44 -10.86
CA SER A 33 -5.05 -13.62 -11.35
C SER A 33 -5.96 -14.20 -10.27
N THR A 34 -7.27 -14.06 -10.45
CA THR A 34 -8.28 -14.67 -9.56
C THR A 34 -8.17 -16.20 -9.52
N LYS A 35 -7.65 -16.84 -10.59
CA LYS A 35 -7.38 -18.29 -10.63
C LYS A 35 -6.17 -18.67 -9.76
N GLU A 36 -5.04 -18.01 -9.97
CA GLU A 36 -3.80 -18.22 -9.19
C GLU A 36 -4.02 -17.92 -7.71
N ALA A 37 -4.75 -16.84 -7.40
CA ALA A 37 -5.17 -16.51 -6.04
C ALA A 37 -6.03 -17.60 -5.39
N GLY A 38 -6.83 -18.34 -6.17
CA GLY A 38 -7.59 -19.50 -5.69
C GLY A 38 -6.68 -20.66 -5.28
N VAL A 39 -5.64 -20.95 -6.07
CA VAL A 39 -4.61 -21.94 -5.75
C VAL A 39 -3.84 -21.55 -4.48
N ILE A 40 -3.35 -20.31 -4.40
CA ILE A 40 -2.57 -19.79 -3.26
C ILE A 40 -3.36 -19.87 -1.94
N ILE A 41 -4.67 -19.58 -1.97
CA ILE A 41 -5.53 -19.73 -0.79
C ILE A 41 -5.78 -21.20 -0.48
N GLY A 42 -6.06 -22.01 -1.51
CA GLY A 42 -6.37 -23.43 -1.39
C GLY A 42 -7.77 -23.70 -0.80
N LYS A 43 -8.16 -24.98 -0.80
CA LYS A 43 -9.44 -25.43 -0.23
C LYS A 43 -9.51 -25.06 1.26
N ALA A 44 -10.60 -24.41 1.66
CA ALA A 44 -10.82 -23.89 3.02
C ALA A 44 -9.71 -22.98 3.59
N GLY A 45 -8.86 -22.37 2.73
CA GLY A 45 -7.73 -21.57 3.19
C GLY A 45 -6.53 -22.39 3.71
N LYS A 46 -6.55 -23.73 3.56
CA LYS A 46 -5.48 -24.60 4.06
C LYS A 46 -4.11 -24.21 3.51
N ASN A 47 -4.02 -23.96 2.20
CA ASN A 47 -2.73 -23.73 1.56
C ASN A 47 -2.05 -22.44 2.05
N VAL A 48 -2.81 -21.35 2.21
CA VAL A 48 -2.27 -20.11 2.80
C VAL A 48 -2.02 -20.22 4.31
N ALA A 49 -2.63 -21.16 5.02
CA ALA A 49 -2.28 -21.49 6.40
C ALA A 49 -0.95 -22.24 6.46
N ASP A 50 -0.84 -23.38 5.76
CA ASP A 50 0.38 -24.19 5.65
C ASP A 50 1.59 -23.34 5.20
N LEU A 51 1.39 -22.40 4.26
CA LEU A 51 2.39 -21.43 3.81
C LEU A 51 2.90 -20.54 4.94
N ARG A 52 2.00 -19.99 5.77
CA ARG A 52 2.35 -19.13 6.90
C ARG A 52 3.09 -19.93 7.97
N ASP A 53 2.64 -21.14 8.26
CA ASP A 53 3.24 -22.00 9.28
C ASP A 53 4.65 -22.47 8.89
N GLN A 54 4.88 -22.78 7.61
CA GLN A 54 6.20 -23.20 7.11
C GLN A 54 7.23 -22.07 6.95
N THR A 55 6.81 -20.80 6.94
CA THR A 55 7.68 -19.67 6.60
C THR A 55 7.69 -18.55 7.63
N GLY A 56 6.72 -18.50 8.55
CA GLY A 56 6.56 -17.43 9.54
C GLY A 56 6.08 -16.09 8.94
N VAL A 57 5.72 -16.03 7.66
CA VAL A 57 5.33 -14.78 6.99
C VAL A 57 3.88 -14.38 7.28
N LYS A 58 3.63 -13.07 7.30
CA LYS A 58 2.30 -12.48 7.20
C LYS A 58 1.85 -12.42 5.73
N ALA A 59 1.43 -13.55 5.17
CA ALA A 59 0.83 -13.62 3.84
C ALA A 59 -0.68 -13.31 3.85
N GLY A 60 -1.19 -12.69 2.79
CA GLY A 60 -2.62 -12.45 2.57
C GLY A 60 -2.94 -12.05 1.14
N VAL A 61 -4.18 -12.28 0.70
CA VAL A 61 -4.65 -11.96 -0.67
C VAL A 61 -5.84 -11.01 -0.59
N SER A 62 -5.90 -10.02 -1.49
CA SER A 62 -7.00 -9.07 -1.58
C SER A 62 -8.37 -9.76 -1.75
N LYS A 63 -9.45 -9.09 -1.34
CA LYS A 63 -10.82 -9.56 -1.60
C LYS A 63 -11.05 -9.73 -3.12
N VAL A 64 -11.94 -10.65 -3.49
CA VAL A 64 -12.41 -10.78 -4.86
C VAL A 64 -13.35 -9.61 -5.16
N ILE A 65 -13.18 -8.98 -6.33
CA ILE A 65 -14.04 -7.88 -6.80
C ILE A 65 -14.73 -8.36 -8.08
N PRO A 66 -16.07 -8.27 -8.19
CA PRO A 66 -16.80 -8.67 -9.40
C PRO A 66 -16.28 -7.97 -10.65
N GLY A 67 -16.18 -8.70 -11.77
CA GLY A 67 -15.64 -8.18 -13.04
C GLY A 67 -14.11 -8.04 -13.11
N VAL A 68 -13.41 -8.10 -11.97
CA VAL A 68 -11.96 -7.90 -11.90
C VAL A 68 -11.24 -9.24 -11.80
N HIS A 69 -10.37 -9.52 -12.77
CA HIS A 69 -9.68 -10.79 -12.92
C HIS A 69 -8.33 -10.85 -12.21
N GLU A 70 -7.92 -9.77 -11.55
CA GLU A 70 -6.64 -9.64 -10.84
C GLU A 70 -6.85 -9.32 -9.36
N ARG A 71 -5.94 -9.83 -8.52
CA ARG A 71 -5.93 -9.73 -7.07
C ARG A 71 -4.50 -9.46 -6.61
N VAL A 72 -4.35 -8.83 -5.46
CA VAL A 72 -3.03 -8.55 -4.89
C VAL A 72 -2.71 -9.54 -3.78
N LEU A 73 -1.65 -10.31 -3.99
CA LEU A 73 -0.93 -11.04 -2.95
C LEU A 73 -0.04 -10.04 -2.18
N THR A 74 -0.01 -10.15 -0.87
CA THR A 74 0.88 -9.38 0.02
C THR A 74 1.58 -10.37 0.96
N VAL A 75 2.90 -10.32 1.03
CA VAL A 75 3.73 -11.19 1.88
C VAL A 75 4.69 -10.32 2.68
N GLY A 76 4.57 -10.33 4.00
CA GLY A 76 5.45 -9.60 4.92
C GLY A 76 6.25 -10.52 5.84
N GLY A 77 7.55 -10.29 6.01
CA GLY A 77 8.44 -11.10 6.86
C GLY A 77 9.90 -10.65 6.75
N SER A 78 10.84 -11.47 7.21
CA SER A 78 12.26 -11.29 6.82
C SER A 78 12.44 -11.56 5.32
N VAL A 79 13.51 -11.02 4.72
CA VAL A 79 13.79 -11.22 3.28
C VAL A 79 13.85 -12.70 2.91
N GLU A 80 14.51 -13.52 3.73
CA GLU A 80 14.62 -14.98 3.59
C GLU A 80 13.26 -15.68 3.65
N ALA A 81 12.42 -15.30 4.63
CA ALA A 81 11.09 -15.87 4.81
C ALA A 81 10.15 -15.50 3.64
N VAL A 82 10.23 -14.26 3.16
CA VAL A 82 9.50 -13.78 1.97
C VAL A 82 9.95 -14.55 0.73
N ALA A 83 11.26 -14.70 0.51
CA ALA A 83 11.81 -15.48 -0.62
C ALA A 83 11.31 -16.94 -0.59
N LYS A 84 11.42 -17.62 0.56
CA LYS A 84 10.91 -18.98 0.76
C LYS A 84 9.41 -19.09 0.50
N ALA A 85 8.61 -18.12 0.95
CA ALA A 85 7.18 -18.09 0.70
C ALA A 85 6.84 -17.96 -0.79
N TYR A 86 7.55 -17.12 -1.54
CA TYR A 86 7.35 -17.02 -2.99
C TYR A 86 7.78 -18.30 -3.73
N THR A 87 8.85 -18.99 -3.32
CA THR A 87 9.22 -20.31 -3.87
C THR A 87 8.07 -21.31 -3.74
N LEU A 88 7.49 -21.43 -2.54
CA LEU A 88 6.37 -22.35 -2.28
C LEU A 88 5.11 -21.97 -3.08
N ILE A 89 4.76 -20.68 -3.13
CA ILE A 89 3.65 -20.17 -3.94
C ILE A 89 3.84 -20.55 -5.42
N ILE A 90 5.02 -20.34 -5.98
CA ILE A 90 5.29 -20.58 -7.40
C ILE A 90 5.26 -22.08 -7.70
N ALA A 91 5.84 -22.93 -6.84
CA ALA A 91 5.75 -24.39 -7.00
C ALA A 91 4.30 -24.88 -7.05
N GLN A 92 3.42 -24.34 -6.20
CA GLN A 92 1.99 -24.69 -6.17
C GLN A 92 1.23 -24.19 -7.41
N LEU A 93 1.62 -23.04 -7.97
CA LEU A 93 1.07 -22.53 -9.23
C LEU A 93 1.48 -23.39 -10.43
N VAL A 94 2.72 -23.90 -10.45
CA VAL A 94 3.19 -24.88 -11.45
C VAL A 94 2.38 -26.17 -11.34
N GLU A 95 2.31 -26.76 -10.14
CA GLU A 95 1.62 -28.04 -9.89
C GLU A 95 0.13 -27.97 -10.24
N SER A 96 -0.52 -26.84 -9.99
CA SER A 96 -1.94 -26.63 -10.28
C SER A 96 -2.25 -26.31 -11.76
N ASN A 97 -1.24 -26.11 -12.60
CA ASN A 97 -1.40 -25.79 -14.02
C ASN A 97 -0.47 -26.63 -14.92
N PRO A 98 -0.60 -27.96 -14.92
CA PRO A 98 0.28 -28.87 -15.67
C PRO A 98 0.16 -28.74 -17.20
N THR A 99 -0.84 -28.02 -17.71
CA THR A 99 -1.21 -27.96 -19.13
C THR A 99 -0.35 -27.02 -19.98
N SER A 100 0.68 -26.37 -19.42
CA SER A 100 1.62 -25.53 -20.19
C SER A 100 2.70 -26.33 -20.94
N VAL A 101 2.61 -27.66 -20.97
CA VAL A 101 3.41 -28.56 -21.83
C VAL A 101 3.01 -28.48 -23.31
N SER A 102 3.09 -27.29 -23.89
CA SER A 102 3.20 -27.12 -25.33
C SER A 102 4.58 -27.63 -25.78
N MET A 103 4.60 -28.59 -26.71
CA MET A 103 5.77 -29.36 -27.20
C MET A 103 6.88 -28.55 -27.92
N SER A 104 7.04 -27.25 -27.65
CA SER A 104 7.92 -26.35 -28.41
C SER A 104 8.80 -25.40 -27.58
N SER A 105 8.78 -25.47 -26.24
CA SER A 105 9.68 -24.68 -25.38
C SER A 105 10.28 -25.52 -24.24
N PRO A 106 11.60 -25.48 -24.01
CA PRO A 106 12.24 -26.25 -22.94
C PRO A 106 11.94 -25.62 -21.56
N SER A 107 11.45 -26.45 -20.64
CA SER A 107 11.11 -26.16 -19.24
C SER A 107 9.83 -25.34 -18.96
N PRO A 108 9.09 -25.67 -17.88
CA PRO A 108 7.89 -24.93 -17.47
C PRO A 108 8.26 -23.61 -16.80
N HIS A 109 8.41 -22.55 -17.58
CA HIS A 109 8.61 -21.20 -17.06
C HIS A 109 7.31 -20.67 -16.42
N THR A 110 7.35 -20.42 -15.12
CA THR A 110 6.30 -19.65 -14.42
C THR A 110 6.75 -18.22 -14.22
N SER A 111 5.80 -17.28 -14.20
CA SER A 111 6.05 -15.86 -13.99
C SER A 111 5.31 -15.34 -12.76
N ILE A 112 5.95 -14.43 -12.03
CA ILE A 112 5.32 -13.67 -10.94
C ILE A 112 5.46 -12.17 -11.25
N ARG A 113 4.38 -11.41 -11.07
CA ARG A 113 4.33 -9.97 -11.37
C ARG A 113 4.42 -9.18 -10.06
N LEU A 114 5.62 -8.81 -9.65
CA LEU A 114 5.86 -8.05 -8.41
C LEU A 114 5.40 -6.59 -8.57
N LEU A 115 4.78 -6.04 -7.54
CA LEU A 115 4.36 -4.65 -7.44
C LEU A 115 5.42 -3.86 -6.66
N ILE A 116 6.19 -3.04 -7.36
CA ILE A 116 7.32 -2.29 -6.81
C ILE A 116 7.04 -0.79 -6.91
N SER A 117 7.33 -0.03 -5.86
CA SER A 117 7.24 1.44 -5.92
C SER A 117 8.12 2.01 -7.03
N HIS A 118 7.58 2.94 -7.82
CA HIS A 118 8.32 3.67 -8.85
C HIS A 118 9.65 4.27 -8.32
N ASN A 119 9.68 4.72 -7.07
CA ASN A 119 10.88 5.30 -6.46
C ASN A 119 11.97 4.27 -6.12
N LEU A 120 11.57 3.01 -5.89
CA LEU A 120 12.48 1.88 -5.59
C LEU A 120 12.96 1.17 -6.87
N MET A 121 12.33 1.41 -8.02
CA MET A 121 12.74 0.82 -9.30
C MET A 121 14.21 1.08 -9.65
N GLY A 122 14.77 2.21 -9.23
CA GLY A 122 16.18 2.56 -9.47
C GLY A 122 17.16 1.60 -8.77
N THR A 123 16.77 1.01 -7.64
CA THR A 123 17.63 0.13 -6.83
C THR A 123 17.71 -1.26 -7.43
N ILE A 124 16.59 -1.78 -7.96
CA ILE A 124 16.53 -3.04 -8.71
C ILE A 124 17.20 -2.91 -10.09
N ILE A 125 16.87 -1.85 -10.86
CA ILE A 125 17.38 -1.69 -12.23
C ILE A 125 18.88 -1.34 -12.22
N GLY A 126 19.30 -0.43 -11.34
CA GLY A 126 20.66 0.11 -11.30
C GLY A 126 21.02 0.99 -12.50
N ARG A 127 22.21 1.59 -12.46
CA ARG A 127 22.74 2.41 -13.56
C ARG A 127 22.80 1.59 -14.85
N ASN A 128 22.23 2.13 -15.93
CA ASN A 128 22.15 1.48 -17.26
C ASN A 128 21.55 0.06 -17.27
N GLY A 129 20.74 -0.31 -16.28
CA GLY A 129 20.20 -1.67 -16.16
C GLY A 129 21.21 -2.73 -15.70
N LEU A 130 22.38 -2.32 -15.17
CA LEU A 130 23.44 -3.25 -14.78
C LEU A 130 23.03 -4.16 -13.62
N LYS A 131 22.28 -3.64 -12.63
CA LYS A 131 21.90 -4.41 -11.43
C LYS A 131 20.83 -5.46 -11.77
N ILE A 132 19.81 -5.10 -12.55
CA ILE A 132 18.80 -6.07 -13.02
C ILE A 132 19.39 -7.12 -13.96
N LYS A 133 20.42 -6.79 -14.76
CA LYS A 133 21.19 -7.81 -15.51
C LYS A 133 21.94 -8.75 -14.57
N ALA A 134 22.73 -8.22 -13.64
CA ALA A 134 23.46 -9.04 -12.68
C ALA A 134 22.56 -9.98 -11.86
N ILE A 135 21.36 -9.53 -11.43
CA ILE A 135 20.38 -10.38 -10.74
C ILE A 135 19.90 -11.52 -11.67
N GLN A 136 19.60 -11.23 -12.94
CA GLN A 136 19.22 -12.25 -13.92
C GLN A 136 20.36 -13.26 -14.17
N ASP A 137 21.59 -12.78 -14.38
CA ASP A 137 22.76 -13.61 -14.65
C ASP A 137 23.10 -14.56 -13.48
N VAL A 138 22.99 -14.07 -12.24
CA VAL A 138 23.28 -14.86 -11.02
C VAL A 138 22.19 -15.90 -10.70
N THR A 139 20.93 -15.57 -10.95
CA THR A 139 19.79 -16.41 -10.54
C THR A 139 19.22 -17.28 -11.67
N GLY A 140 19.55 -16.98 -12.93
CA GLY A 140 19.03 -17.66 -14.11
C GLY A 140 17.56 -17.35 -14.42
N VAL A 141 17.01 -16.26 -13.85
CA VAL A 141 15.66 -15.77 -14.18
C VAL A 141 15.70 -14.76 -15.32
N ARG A 142 14.56 -14.55 -15.97
CA ARG A 142 14.31 -13.40 -16.84
C ARG A 142 13.48 -12.35 -16.08
N MET A 143 13.94 -11.11 -16.06
CA MET A 143 13.24 -9.99 -15.41
C MET A 143 12.82 -8.92 -16.42
N VAL A 144 11.56 -8.50 -16.37
CA VAL A 144 11.03 -7.43 -17.22
C VAL A 144 10.35 -6.39 -16.34
N ALA A 145 10.94 -5.19 -16.28
CA ALA A 145 10.36 -4.05 -15.60
C ALA A 145 9.45 -3.25 -16.56
N ALA A 146 8.15 -3.16 -16.24
CA ALA A 146 7.20 -2.33 -16.98
C ALA A 146 7.65 -0.86 -16.92
N LYS A 147 7.58 -0.14 -18.05
CA LYS A 147 7.98 1.29 -18.13
C LYS A 147 7.03 2.17 -17.32
N ASP A 148 5.75 1.92 -17.48
CA ASP A 148 4.67 2.78 -17.00
C ASP A 148 4.19 2.38 -15.59
N MET A 149 3.64 3.35 -14.87
CA MET A 149 3.04 3.16 -13.55
C MET A 149 1.62 2.63 -13.69
N LEU A 150 1.18 1.82 -12.73
CA LEU A 150 -0.18 1.29 -12.71
C LEU A 150 -1.22 2.41 -12.48
N PRO A 151 -2.43 2.31 -13.06
CA PRO A 151 -3.45 3.33 -12.92
C PRO A 151 -3.84 3.52 -11.45
N GLN A 152 -4.06 4.78 -11.05
CA GLN A 152 -4.37 5.17 -9.66
C GLN A 152 -3.32 4.70 -8.62
N SER A 153 -2.07 4.46 -9.05
CA SER A 153 -1.00 3.93 -8.22
C SER A 153 0.35 4.58 -8.56
N THR A 154 1.31 4.45 -7.64
CA THR A 154 2.72 4.74 -7.92
C THR A 154 3.59 3.48 -7.95
N GLU A 155 2.99 2.31 -8.12
CA GLU A 155 3.70 1.05 -8.34
C GLU A 155 3.89 0.76 -9.83
N ARG A 156 4.93 -0.01 -10.15
CA ARG A 156 5.26 -0.55 -11.46
C ARG A 156 5.38 -2.06 -11.33
N ILE A 157 5.06 -2.77 -12.40
CA ILE A 157 5.22 -4.23 -12.45
C ILE A 157 6.68 -4.57 -12.74
N VAL A 158 7.25 -5.47 -11.94
CA VAL A 158 8.46 -6.24 -12.28
C VAL A 158 8.04 -7.69 -12.45
N GLU A 159 7.99 -8.16 -13.69
CA GLU A 159 7.74 -9.55 -14.00
C GLU A 159 9.04 -10.35 -13.86
N VAL A 160 9.01 -11.44 -13.11
CA VAL A 160 10.14 -12.36 -12.89
C VAL A 160 9.72 -13.75 -13.37
N GLN A 161 10.43 -14.29 -14.36
CA GLN A 161 10.13 -15.56 -15.02
C GLN A 161 11.26 -16.57 -14.82
N GLY A 162 10.95 -17.83 -14.52
CA GLY A 162 11.96 -18.86 -14.31
C GLY A 162 11.42 -20.12 -13.61
N ALA A 163 12.34 -20.92 -13.06
CA ALA A 163 12.03 -22.02 -12.16
C ALA A 163 11.70 -21.50 -10.73
N PRO A 164 10.91 -22.22 -9.91
CA PRO A 164 10.51 -21.77 -8.57
C PRO A 164 11.70 -21.36 -7.69
N GLU A 165 12.77 -22.17 -7.70
CA GLU A 165 13.98 -21.98 -6.88
C GLU A 165 14.81 -20.79 -7.36
N SER A 166 14.83 -20.53 -8.67
CA SER A 166 15.49 -19.36 -9.25
C SER A 166 14.71 -18.07 -8.96
N ILE A 167 13.38 -18.10 -9.02
CA ILE A 167 12.57 -16.94 -8.67
C ILE A 167 12.65 -16.63 -7.17
N GLY A 168 12.69 -17.66 -6.31
CA GLY A 168 12.96 -17.48 -4.87
C GLY A 168 14.27 -16.72 -4.61
N ARG A 169 15.37 -17.17 -5.21
CA ARG A 169 16.69 -16.48 -5.13
C ARG A 169 16.65 -15.06 -5.69
N ALA A 170 15.95 -14.84 -6.81
CA ALA A 170 15.79 -13.49 -7.37
C ALA A 170 14.99 -12.56 -6.45
N ILE A 171 13.96 -13.08 -5.77
CA ILE A 171 13.15 -12.32 -4.79
C ILE A 171 13.95 -11.99 -3.53
N GLU A 172 14.87 -12.86 -3.11
CA GLU A 172 15.81 -12.56 -2.02
C GLU A 172 16.73 -11.38 -2.38
N GLU A 173 17.35 -11.40 -3.57
CA GLU A 173 18.21 -10.31 -4.05
C GLU A 173 17.44 -9.00 -4.28
N ILE A 174 16.23 -9.07 -4.86
CA ILE A 174 15.33 -7.93 -4.97
C ILE A 174 14.99 -7.40 -3.57
N GLY A 175 14.69 -8.27 -2.61
CA GLY A 175 14.36 -7.92 -1.24
C GLY A 175 15.46 -7.13 -0.54
N LYS A 176 16.72 -7.57 -0.67
CA LYS A 176 17.90 -6.82 -0.19
C LYS A 176 17.97 -5.42 -0.81
N CYS A 177 17.80 -5.32 -2.14
CA CYS A 177 17.84 -4.03 -2.86
C CYS A 177 16.67 -3.09 -2.53
N LEU A 178 15.52 -3.62 -2.11
CA LEU A 178 14.37 -2.82 -1.68
C LEU A 178 14.50 -2.33 -0.24
N LEU A 179 15.19 -3.10 0.60
CA LEU A 179 15.41 -2.82 2.00
C LEU A 179 16.52 -1.76 2.21
N GLU A 180 17.61 -1.85 1.45
CA GLU A 180 18.75 -0.89 1.51
C GLU A 180 18.32 0.57 1.31
N ASP A 181 17.30 0.81 0.49
CA ASP A 181 16.80 2.13 0.09
C ASP A 181 15.31 2.33 0.49
N TRP A 182 14.80 1.58 1.47
CA TRP A 182 13.36 1.47 1.80
C TRP A 182 12.66 2.83 2.02
N GLU A 183 13.40 3.83 2.54
CA GLU A 183 12.93 5.20 2.76
C GLU A 183 12.39 5.85 1.48
N ARG A 184 12.93 5.51 0.30
CA ARG A 184 12.43 6.03 -0.99
C ARG A 184 11.03 5.51 -1.33
N GLY A 185 10.64 4.38 -0.74
CA GLY A 185 9.30 3.80 -0.82
C GLY A 185 8.26 4.57 0.01
N LEU A 186 8.67 5.47 0.91
CA LEU A 186 7.76 6.31 1.68
C LEU A 186 6.98 7.24 0.74
N GLY A 187 5.64 7.19 0.84
CA GLY A 187 4.74 7.93 -0.06
C GLY A 187 4.12 7.11 -1.19
N THR A 188 4.51 5.84 -1.36
CA THR A 188 3.94 4.95 -2.39
C THR A 188 2.42 4.82 -2.26
N VAL A 189 1.71 5.06 -3.37
CA VAL A 189 0.27 4.79 -3.52
C VAL A 189 0.13 3.35 -4.05
N LEU A 190 -0.34 2.47 -3.18
CA LEU A 190 -0.49 1.05 -3.48
C LEU A 190 -1.58 0.81 -4.54
N TYR A 191 -1.28 -0.01 -5.54
CA TYR A 191 -2.25 -0.44 -6.54
C TYR A 191 -3.35 -1.29 -5.91
N HIS A 192 -4.58 -1.03 -6.32
CA HIS A 192 -5.77 -1.77 -5.94
C HIS A 192 -6.54 -2.14 -7.23
N PRO A 193 -6.54 -3.41 -7.66
CA PRO A 193 -7.28 -3.81 -8.84
C PRO A 193 -8.77 -3.57 -8.60
N GLY A 194 -9.45 -2.92 -9.54
CA GLY A 194 -10.88 -2.63 -9.46
C GLY A 194 -11.28 -1.24 -8.93
N THR A 195 -10.36 -0.36 -8.54
CA THR A 195 -10.70 1.03 -8.17
C THR A 195 -10.87 1.95 -9.39
N VAL A 196 -11.38 1.42 -10.50
CA VAL A 196 -11.77 2.19 -11.68
C VAL A 196 -13.15 2.81 -11.46
N ASP A 197 -13.12 3.97 -10.82
CA ASP A 197 -14.15 5.02 -10.79
C ASP A 197 -15.64 4.60 -10.85
N ASP A 198 -16.17 4.12 -9.71
CA ASP A 198 -17.61 4.17 -9.40
C ASP A 198 -17.93 5.46 -8.61
N ARG A 199 -17.48 6.62 -9.12
CA ARG A 199 -17.89 7.95 -8.64
C ARG A 199 -18.56 8.82 -9.72
N SER A 200 -18.68 8.33 -10.95
CA SER A 200 -19.63 8.87 -11.93
C SER A 200 -21.02 8.23 -11.77
N GLY A 201 -21.78 8.61 -10.74
CA GLY A 201 -23.06 7.92 -10.51
C GLY A 201 -23.99 8.35 -9.36
N SER A 202 -23.67 9.35 -8.53
CA SER A 202 -24.56 9.78 -7.44
C SER A 202 -25.79 10.58 -7.92
N LYS A 203 -26.68 9.93 -8.69
CA LYS A 203 -28.07 10.38 -8.82
C LYS A 203 -28.80 10.12 -7.50
N ARG A 204 -28.74 11.11 -6.61
CA ARG A 204 -29.63 11.23 -5.45
C ARG A 204 -31.08 11.19 -5.94
N THR A 205 -31.70 10.01 -5.86
CA THR A 205 -33.13 9.86 -6.19
C THR A 205 -33.89 9.76 -4.89
N ASN A 206 -34.46 10.89 -4.48
CA ASN A 206 -35.27 11.03 -3.27
C ASN A 206 -36.60 10.30 -3.46
N GLY A 207 -36.68 9.03 -3.02
CA GLY A 207 -37.83 8.15 -3.24
C GLY A 207 -38.63 7.88 -1.96
N TYR A 208 -39.76 8.57 -1.80
CA TYR A 208 -40.76 8.23 -0.79
C TYR A 208 -41.35 6.83 -1.06
N ALA A 209 -41.32 5.95 -0.05
CA ALA A 209 -42.11 4.71 -0.05
C ALA A 209 -42.51 4.36 1.39
N GLY A 210 -43.74 4.74 1.79
CA GLY A 210 -44.32 4.38 3.08
C GLY A 210 -45.42 3.31 2.96
N GLY A 211 -45.39 2.33 3.85
CA GLY A 211 -46.43 1.30 4.08
C GLY A 211 -45.95 0.34 5.19
N ARG A 212 -46.62 0.23 6.35
CA ARG A 212 -47.83 -0.61 6.64
C ARG A 212 -47.57 -2.09 6.29
N ARG A 213 -47.79 -3.15 7.11
CA ARG A 213 -48.52 -3.47 8.37
C ARG A 213 -48.02 -4.88 8.84
N SER A 214 -48.34 -5.49 10.00
CA SER A 214 -48.78 -5.10 11.37
C SER A 214 -48.78 -6.37 12.27
N ASN A 215 -48.66 -6.22 13.60
CA ASN A 215 -48.82 -7.24 14.66
C ASN A 215 -47.78 -8.41 14.65
N GLY A 216 -47.34 -8.92 15.81
CA GLY A 216 -47.61 -8.49 17.19
C GLY A 216 -47.21 -9.54 18.23
N ASP A 217 -47.76 -9.36 19.42
CA ASP A 217 -47.80 -10.27 20.58
C ASP A 217 -46.64 -10.22 21.59
N THR A 218 -47.05 -10.39 22.84
CA THR A 218 -46.33 -10.12 24.09
C THR A 218 -46.14 -11.40 24.88
N ALA A 219 -44.92 -11.66 25.39
CA ALA A 219 -44.75 -12.26 26.71
C ALA A 219 -43.28 -12.28 27.18
N ARG A 220 -43.15 -12.12 28.51
CA ARG A 220 -42.14 -12.78 29.36
C ARG A 220 -40.74 -12.16 29.44
N GLU A 221 -40.64 -11.19 30.34
CA GLU A 221 -39.42 -10.98 31.13
C GLU A 221 -38.94 -12.29 31.79
N GLN A 222 -37.64 -12.56 31.73
CA GLN A 222 -36.96 -13.35 32.75
C GLN A 222 -35.50 -12.90 32.87
N LEU A 223 -35.09 -12.60 34.09
CA LEU A 223 -33.80 -11.97 34.38
C LEU A 223 -32.63 -12.95 34.22
N SER A 224 -31.49 -12.47 33.72
CA SER A 224 -30.19 -13.12 33.86
C SER A 224 -29.08 -12.05 33.86
N PRO A 225 -28.02 -12.16 34.70
CA PRO A 225 -27.16 -11.01 34.99
C PRO A 225 -26.14 -10.72 33.89
N SER A 226 -25.84 -9.43 33.73
CA SER A 226 -24.82 -8.91 32.83
C SER A 226 -23.40 -9.38 33.18
N SER A 227 -22.78 -10.13 32.28
CA SER A 227 -21.31 -10.25 32.23
C SER A 227 -20.70 -8.89 31.87
N PRO A 228 -19.66 -8.40 32.58
CA PRO A 228 -19.06 -7.11 32.26
C PRO A 228 -18.32 -7.17 30.91
N GLN A 229 -18.87 -6.51 29.90
CA GLN A 229 -18.15 -6.25 28.65
C GLN A 229 -16.96 -5.33 28.93
N SER A 230 -15.76 -5.82 28.65
CA SER A 230 -14.54 -5.03 28.63
C SER A 230 -14.65 -3.96 27.52
N PRO A 231 -14.53 -2.65 27.82
CA PRO A 231 -14.45 -1.63 26.78
C PRO A 231 -13.06 -1.62 26.16
N THR A 232 -12.77 -2.60 25.29
CA THR A 232 -11.55 -2.60 24.47
C THR A 232 -11.73 -1.74 23.22
N SER A 233 -11.96 -0.45 23.45
CA SER A 233 -11.76 0.58 22.42
C SER A 233 -10.26 0.70 22.12
N SER A 234 -9.74 -0.24 21.33
CA SER A 234 -8.50 0.00 20.59
C SER A 234 -8.69 1.30 19.81
N PRO A 235 -7.81 2.32 19.95
CA PRO A 235 -7.93 3.52 19.16
C PRO A 235 -7.69 3.16 17.71
N GLN A 236 -8.78 2.96 16.95
CA GLN A 236 -8.73 2.95 15.50
C GLN A 236 -8.24 4.33 15.09
N THR A 237 -6.96 4.45 14.77
CA THR A 237 -6.40 5.62 14.10
C THR A 237 -7.16 5.76 12.79
N ASN A 238 -8.12 6.71 12.78
CA ASN A 238 -9.09 6.87 11.70
C ASN A 238 -8.40 7.54 10.50
N LEU A 239 -7.55 6.76 9.83
CA LEU A 239 -6.75 7.23 8.71
C LEU A 239 -7.65 7.41 7.50
N ARG A 240 -7.94 8.68 7.17
CA ARG A 240 -8.74 9.09 6.03
C ARG A 240 -7.81 9.45 4.87
N THR A 241 -8.22 9.11 3.66
CA THR A 241 -7.60 9.59 2.42
C THR A 241 -8.43 10.74 1.85
N GLN A 242 -7.76 11.79 1.40
CA GLN A 242 -8.35 12.93 0.71
C GLN A 242 -7.51 13.25 -0.54
N ASN A 243 -8.17 13.55 -1.65
CA ASN A 243 -7.51 13.88 -2.91
C ASN A 243 -7.92 15.30 -3.31
N ILE A 244 -6.96 16.09 -3.79
CA ILE A 244 -7.21 17.43 -4.36
C ILE A 244 -6.43 17.57 -5.67
N SER A 245 -6.97 18.32 -6.62
CA SER A 245 -6.29 18.70 -7.87
C SER A 245 -5.71 20.10 -7.74
N ILE A 246 -4.50 20.31 -8.24
CA ILE A 246 -3.78 21.59 -8.18
C ILE A 246 -3.12 21.85 -9.55
N PRO A 247 -3.31 23.02 -10.18
CA PRO A 247 -2.64 23.38 -11.44
C PRO A 247 -1.12 23.17 -11.41
N SER A 248 -0.55 22.55 -12.46
CA SER A 248 0.87 22.13 -12.49
C SER A 248 1.86 23.28 -12.28
N ASP A 249 1.52 24.48 -12.74
CA ASP A 249 2.29 25.71 -12.60
C ASP A 249 2.35 26.21 -11.14
N MET A 250 1.35 25.86 -10.33
CA MET A 250 1.29 26.19 -8.90
C MET A 250 1.95 25.12 -8.01
N VAL A 251 2.10 23.88 -8.49
CA VAL A 251 2.74 22.80 -7.71
C VAL A 251 4.18 23.13 -7.30
N GLY A 252 4.91 23.89 -8.10
CA GLY A 252 6.28 24.30 -7.79
C GLY A 252 6.42 25.11 -6.48
N CYS A 253 5.45 25.99 -6.17
CA CYS A 253 5.52 26.81 -4.95
C CYS A 253 5.17 26.01 -3.69
N ILE A 254 4.32 24.99 -3.82
CA ILE A 254 3.96 24.06 -2.73
C ILE A 254 5.13 23.14 -2.39
N ILE A 255 5.80 22.58 -3.40
CA ILE A 255 6.97 21.73 -3.21
C ILE A 255 8.12 22.57 -2.61
N GLY A 256 8.36 23.76 -3.15
CA GLY A 256 9.45 24.64 -2.73
C GLY A 256 10.82 24.15 -3.21
N ARG A 257 11.86 24.97 -3.02
CA ARG A 257 13.24 24.64 -3.41
C ARG A 257 13.70 23.37 -2.71
N SER A 258 14.14 22.38 -3.48
CA SER A 258 14.53 21.04 -3.01
C SER A 258 13.48 20.29 -2.18
N GLY A 259 12.18 20.62 -2.31
CA GLY A 259 11.12 19.95 -1.56
C GLY A 259 10.98 20.38 -0.09
N THR A 260 11.64 21.46 0.33
CA THR A 260 11.61 21.94 1.72
C THR A 260 10.21 22.29 2.21
N LYS A 261 9.41 23.05 1.43
CA LYS A 261 8.07 23.46 1.84
C LYS A 261 7.11 22.29 2.00
N ILE A 262 7.03 21.37 1.03
CA ILE A 262 6.15 20.19 1.17
C ILE A 262 6.59 19.28 2.33
N THR A 263 7.89 19.20 2.61
CA THR A 263 8.42 18.45 3.76
C THR A 263 8.00 19.09 5.08
N GLU A 264 8.01 20.42 5.16
CA GLU A 264 7.47 21.15 6.31
C GLU A 264 5.95 21.00 6.45
N ILE A 265 5.18 21.07 5.37
CA ILE A 265 3.72 20.87 5.41
C ILE A 265 3.39 19.46 5.92
N ARG A 266 4.10 18.42 5.48
CA ARG A 266 3.99 17.05 6.02
C ARG A 266 4.32 17.01 7.52
N ARG A 267 5.43 17.63 7.95
CA ARG A 267 5.86 17.70 9.36
C ARG A 267 4.85 18.40 10.26
N LEU A 268 4.29 19.53 9.82
CA LEU A 268 3.36 20.35 10.61
C LEU A 268 1.95 19.76 10.65
N SER A 269 1.48 19.14 9.56
CA SER A 269 0.17 18.49 9.51
C SER A 269 0.15 17.14 10.21
N GLY A 270 1.25 16.39 10.17
CA GLY A 270 1.26 14.97 10.55
C GLY A 270 0.66 14.05 9.47
N SER A 271 0.22 14.61 8.34
CA SER A 271 -0.33 13.85 7.21
C SER A 271 0.71 13.49 6.16
N LYS A 272 0.55 12.29 5.61
CA LYS A 272 1.32 11.75 4.49
C LYS A 272 0.75 12.32 3.19
N ILE A 273 1.45 13.30 2.61
CA ILE A 273 1.05 13.96 1.35
C ILE A 273 1.88 13.40 0.19
N SER A 274 1.23 12.83 -0.82
CA SER A 274 1.83 12.37 -2.09
C SER A 274 1.41 13.28 -3.25
N ILE A 275 2.23 13.37 -4.29
CA ILE A 275 2.05 14.27 -5.44
C ILE A 275 2.28 13.48 -6.73
N ALA A 276 1.34 13.54 -7.68
CA ALA A 276 1.49 12.91 -8.98
C ALA A 276 2.65 13.53 -9.80
N LYS A 277 3.52 12.68 -10.36
CA LYS A 277 4.63 13.12 -11.23
C LYS A 277 4.14 13.60 -12.60
N VAL A 278 3.07 13.00 -13.11
CA VAL A 278 2.40 13.31 -14.38
C VAL A 278 1.13 14.11 -14.07
N PRO A 279 0.75 15.14 -14.86
CA PRO A 279 -0.58 15.75 -14.79
C PRO A 279 -1.68 14.71 -14.97
N HIS A 280 -2.85 14.92 -14.37
CA HIS A 280 -3.90 13.90 -14.37
C HIS A 280 -4.62 13.76 -15.72
N ASP A 281 -4.77 14.86 -16.46
CA ASP A 281 -5.45 14.97 -17.76
C ASP A 281 -4.88 16.15 -18.58
N GLU A 282 -5.40 16.35 -19.81
CA GLU A 282 -5.09 17.49 -20.70
C GLU A 282 -5.36 18.88 -20.08
N THR A 283 -6.06 18.94 -18.95
CA THR A 283 -6.32 20.17 -18.16
C THR A 283 -5.07 20.73 -17.46
N GLY A 284 -3.98 19.96 -17.37
CA GLY A 284 -2.73 20.41 -16.76
C GLY A 284 -2.70 20.40 -15.23
N GLU A 285 -3.74 19.89 -14.56
CA GLU A 285 -3.76 19.73 -13.10
C GLU A 285 -2.96 18.51 -12.62
N ARG A 286 -2.41 18.57 -11.41
CA ARG A 286 -1.74 17.47 -10.71
C ARG A 286 -2.50 17.10 -9.46
N MET A 287 -2.72 15.79 -9.28
CA MET A 287 -3.36 15.27 -8.08
C MET A 287 -2.40 15.21 -6.89
N PHE A 288 -2.88 15.64 -5.74
CA PHE A 288 -2.27 15.46 -4.42
C PHE A 288 -3.14 14.48 -3.63
N THR A 289 -2.51 13.56 -2.90
CA THR A 289 -3.18 12.57 -2.05
C THR A 289 -2.70 12.76 -0.62
N ILE A 290 -3.60 13.08 0.30
CA ILE A 290 -3.35 13.37 1.70
C ILE A 290 -3.91 12.21 2.53
N ILE A 291 -3.09 11.58 3.37
CA ILE A 291 -3.46 10.42 4.19
C ILE A 291 -3.02 10.67 5.64
N GLY A 292 -3.96 10.63 6.57
CA GLY A 292 -3.74 11.00 7.97
C GLY A 292 -5.05 10.93 8.76
N THR A 293 -5.05 11.35 10.03
CA THR A 293 -6.29 11.51 10.80
C THR A 293 -7.13 12.65 10.21
N PRO A 294 -8.44 12.78 10.55
CA PRO A 294 -9.27 13.86 10.01
C PRO A 294 -8.68 15.25 10.29
N GLU A 295 -8.16 15.47 11.50
CA GLU A 295 -7.57 16.72 11.97
C GLU A 295 -6.22 16.99 11.28
N ALA A 296 -5.39 15.95 11.12
CA ALA A 296 -4.13 16.04 10.40
C ALA A 296 -4.34 16.41 8.92
N ASN A 297 -5.35 15.80 8.28
CA ASN A 297 -5.69 16.08 6.89
C ASN A 297 -6.26 17.48 6.69
N GLU A 298 -7.14 17.94 7.59
CA GLU A 298 -7.66 19.31 7.58
C GLU A 298 -6.52 20.33 7.72
N LYS A 299 -5.59 20.08 8.65
CA LYS A 299 -4.38 20.90 8.82
C LYS A 299 -3.47 20.87 7.59
N ALA A 300 -3.35 19.73 6.91
CA ALA A 300 -2.63 19.63 5.64
C ALA A 300 -3.29 20.45 4.53
N LEU A 301 -4.62 20.32 4.36
CA LEU A 301 -5.39 21.10 3.38
C LEU A 301 -5.22 22.61 3.62
N PHE A 302 -5.37 23.07 4.86
CA PHE A 302 -5.21 24.49 5.20
C PHE A 302 -3.83 25.02 4.81
N LEU A 303 -2.75 24.29 5.15
CA LEU A 303 -1.39 24.67 4.80
C LEU A 303 -1.12 24.65 3.28
N LEU A 304 -1.72 23.71 2.54
CA LEU A 304 -1.63 23.63 1.08
C LEU A 304 -2.37 24.79 0.39
N TYR A 305 -3.59 25.10 0.82
CA TYR A 305 -4.39 26.20 0.27
C TYR A 305 -3.81 27.57 0.60
N ASN A 306 -3.35 27.80 1.84
CA ASN A 306 -2.68 29.05 2.22
C ASN A 306 -1.41 29.28 1.36
N GLN A 307 -0.64 28.21 1.09
CA GLN A 307 0.53 28.31 0.22
C GLN A 307 0.18 28.57 -1.26
N LEU A 308 -0.98 28.09 -1.73
CA LEU A 308 -1.50 28.42 -3.06
C LEU A 308 -1.96 29.87 -3.17
N GLU A 309 -2.72 30.33 -2.18
CA GLU A 309 -3.30 31.67 -2.14
C GLU A 309 -2.21 32.75 -2.08
N SER A 310 -1.22 32.56 -1.20
CA SER A 310 -0.05 33.44 -1.09
C SER A 310 0.77 33.53 -2.40
N GLU A 311 0.90 32.44 -3.17
CA GLU A 311 1.57 32.50 -4.47
C GLU A 311 0.69 33.16 -5.54
N LYS A 312 -0.63 32.98 -5.49
CA LYS A 312 -1.60 33.60 -6.41
C LYS A 312 -1.58 35.13 -6.26
N GLU A 313 -1.64 35.65 -5.04
CA GLU A 313 -1.51 37.09 -4.77
C GLU A 313 -0.18 37.66 -5.30
N ARG A 314 0.92 36.93 -5.07
CA ARG A 314 2.27 37.32 -5.52
C ARG A 314 2.43 37.36 -7.04
N ARG A 315 1.62 36.61 -7.79
CA ARG A 315 1.58 36.66 -9.26
C ARG A 315 0.74 37.85 -9.76
N VAL A 316 -0.47 38.02 -9.23
CA VAL A 316 -1.35 39.16 -9.60
C VAL A 316 -0.65 40.51 -9.34
N GLY A 317 0.06 40.65 -8.22
CA GLY A 317 0.82 41.87 -7.93
C GLY A 317 2.01 42.14 -8.88
N ARG A 318 2.57 41.10 -9.52
CA ARG A 318 3.61 41.26 -10.56
C ARG A 318 3.03 41.64 -11.91
N GLU A 319 1.91 41.04 -12.28
CA GLU A 319 1.22 41.32 -13.55
C GLU A 319 0.71 42.77 -13.60
N GLN A 320 0.19 43.29 -12.48
CA GLN A 320 -0.17 44.71 -12.36
C GLN A 320 1.04 45.65 -12.49
N GLN A 321 2.20 45.29 -11.92
CA GLN A 321 3.41 46.10 -12.06
C GLN A 321 3.98 46.11 -13.49
N GLN A 322 3.86 45.03 -14.26
CA GLN A 322 4.31 45.00 -15.65
C GLN A 322 3.38 45.80 -16.56
N GLN A 323 2.05 45.69 -16.41
CA GLN A 323 1.09 46.47 -17.20
C GLN A 323 1.20 47.99 -16.95
N LEU A 324 1.63 48.41 -15.75
CA LEU A 324 1.93 49.80 -15.42
C LEU A 324 3.27 50.31 -16.00
N GLN A 325 4.18 49.41 -16.40
CA GLN A 325 5.45 49.78 -17.06
C GLN A 325 5.36 49.77 -18.59
N GLU A 326 4.40 49.07 -19.19
CA GLU A 326 4.15 49.08 -20.65
C GLU A 326 3.24 50.24 -21.11
N GLN A 327 2.76 51.10 -20.21
CA GLN A 327 1.95 52.30 -20.52
C GLN A 327 2.70 53.64 -20.33
N VAL A 328 4.03 53.60 -20.20
CA VAL A 328 4.92 54.78 -20.06
C VAL A 328 5.95 54.81 -21.18
#